data_AF-A0A382FMB3-F1
#
_entry.id   AF-A0A382FMB3-F1
#
_cell.length_a   1.000
_cell.length_b   1.000
_cell.length_c   1.000
_cell.angle_alpha   90.00
_cell.angle_beta   90.00
_cell.angle_gamma   90.00
#
_symmetry.space_group_name_H-M   'P 1'
#
loop_
_entity.id
_entity.type
_entity.pdbx_description
1 polymer ?
#
loop_
_entity_poly.entity_id
_entity_poly.type
_entity_poly.pdbx_seq_one_letter_code
_entity_poly.pdbx_strand_id
1 'polypeptide(L)' 'MKKYRKLKNGGKAEELDSPINLIIKTKCPTKWIIEDLETGQRYKANGQTEVGKMFDLIYNKK' A
#
# COMPACT_ATOMS: atom_id res chain seq x y z
N MET A 1 21.02 -0.94 -14.62
CA MET A 1 20.12 0.19 -14.97
C MET A 1 19.01 0.22 -13.93
N LYS A 2 18.60 1.40 -13.46
CA LYS A 2 17.48 1.53 -12.53
C LYS A 2 16.17 1.13 -13.21
N LYS A 3 15.37 0.29 -12.54
CA LYS A 3 14.03 -0.09 -12.99
C LYS A 3 13.00 0.87 -12.41
N TYR A 4 11.91 1.09 -13.14
CA TYR A 4 10.84 1.99 -12.72
C TYR A 4 9.48 1.39 -13.04
N ARG A 5 8.52 1.61 -12.13
CA ARG A 5 7.10 1.28 -12.32
C ARG A 5 6.30 2.51 -12.71
N LYS A 6 5.30 2.35 -13.57
CA LYS A 6 4.39 3.44 -13.98
C LYS A 6 3.23 3.53 -13.00
N LEU A 7 2.95 4.73 -12.52
CA LEU A 7 1.85 5.02 -11.61
C LEU A 7 0.61 5.47 -12.39
N LYS A 8 -0.57 5.33 -11.79
CA LYS A 8 -1.84 5.78 -12.41
C LYS A 8 -1.91 7.27 -12.73
N ASN A 9 -1.17 8.10 -11.99
CA ASN A 9 -1.09 9.54 -12.23
C ASN A 9 -0.11 9.92 -13.35
N GLY A 10 0.48 8.95 -14.06
CA GLY A 10 1.49 9.17 -15.10
C GLY A 10 2.93 9.30 -14.56
N GLY A 11 3.09 9.32 -13.24
CA GLY A 11 4.39 9.33 -12.58
C GLY A 11 5.15 7.99 -12.68
N LYS A 12 6.37 7.97 -12.14
CA LYS A 12 7.22 6.78 -12.08
C LYS A 12 7.78 6.61 -10.67
N ALA A 13 7.83 5.37 -10.18
CA ALA A 13 8.47 5.00 -8.92
C ALA A 13 9.68 4.10 -9.20
N GLU A 14 10.80 4.33 -8.52
CA GLU A 14 11.98 3.47 -8.63
C GLU A 14 11.70 2.11 -8.00
N GLU A 15 12.02 1.04 -8.73
CA GLU A 15 11.93 -0.33 -8.25
C GLU A 15 13.27 -0.73 -7.63
N LEU A 16 13.24 -1.11 -6.36
CA LEU A 16 14.42 -1.57 -5.62
C LEU A 16 14.74 -3.02 -5.98
N ASP A 17 16.03 -3.36 -5.97
CA ASP A 17 16.49 -4.73 -6.26
C ASP A 17 16.16 -5.74 -5.16
N SER A 18 15.80 -5.28 -3.95
CA SER A 18 15.43 -6.12 -2.82
C SER A 18 14.21 -5.56 -2.09
N PRO A 19 13.34 -6.43 -1.54
CA PRO A 19 12.17 -5.98 -0.80
C PRO A 19 12.58 -5.23 0.47
N ILE A 20 11.83 -4.18 0.80
CA ILE A 20 11.98 -3.43 2.04
C ILE A 20 10.66 -3.44 2.82
N ASN A 21 10.75 -3.26 4.12
CA ASN A 21 9.57 -3.16 4.98
C ASN A 21 9.00 -1.74 4.95
N LEU A 22 7.71 -1.63 4.61
CA LEU A 22 6.93 -0.41 4.83
C LEU A 22 6.23 -0.49 6.19
N ILE A 23 6.65 0.33 7.15
CA ILE A 23 6.15 0.27 8.54
C ILE A 23 5.35 1.54 8.85
N ILE A 24 4.09 1.36 9.25
CA ILE A 24 3.23 2.44 9.77
C ILE A 24 3.07 2.25 11.28
N LYS A 25 3.53 3.21 12.07
CA LYS A 25 3.32 3.23 13.52
C LYS A 25 2.14 4.14 13.86
N THR A 26 1.13 3.61 14.53
CA THR A 26 -0.10 4.36 14.86
C THR A 26 -0.77 3.80 16.12
N LYS A 27 -1.48 4.67 16.85
CA LYS A 27 -2.37 4.27 17.95
C LYS A 27 -3.81 3.98 17.49
N CYS A 28 -4.17 4.40 16.28
CA CYS A 28 -5.50 4.25 15.71
C CYS A 28 -5.35 3.69 14.30
N PRO A 29 -5.26 2.36 14.11
CA PRO A 29 -5.05 1.76 12.80
C PRO A 29 -6.22 2.04 11.85
N THR A 30 -7.45 1.96 12.33
CA THR A 30 -8.68 2.07 11.53
C THR A 30 -8.91 3.41 10.82
N LYS A 31 -8.12 4.46 11.13
CA LYS A 31 -8.16 5.74 10.42
C LYS A 31 -7.30 5.75 9.14
N TRP A 32 -6.42 4.77 8.97
CA TRP A 32 -5.46 4.72 7.87
C TRP A 32 -6.02 3.95 6.67
N ILE A 33 -5.79 4.52 5.49
CA ILE A 33 -5.98 3.88 4.19
C ILE A 33 -4.64 3.92 3.46
N ILE A 34 -4.24 2.79 2.89
CA ILE A 34 -3.08 2.69 1.99
C ILE A 34 -3.61 2.49 0.58
N GLU A 35 -3.07 3.25 -0.38
CA GLU A 35 -3.36 3.08 -1.80
C GLU A 35 -2.08 2.68 -2.52
N ASP A 36 -2.14 1.56 -3.25
CA ASP A 36 -1.12 1.24 -4.23
C ASP A 36 -1.30 2.14 -5.45
N LEU A 37 -0.36 3.04 -5.71
CA LEU A 37 -0.44 4.02 -6.80
C LEU A 37 -0.20 3.40 -8.19
N GLU A 38 0.32 2.17 -8.26
CA GLU A 38 0.46 1.42 -9.51
C GLU A 38 -0.90 0.85 -9.96
N THR A 39 -1.60 0.17 -9.04
CA THR A 39 -2.86 -0.53 -9.35
C THR A 39 -4.11 0.22 -8.93
N GLY A 40 -3.99 1.27 -8.12
CA GLY A 40 -5.06 2.02 -7.45
C GLY A 40 -5.87 1.20 -6.43
N GLN A 41 -5.37 0.03 -6.01
CA GLN A 41 -6.01 -0.76 -4.97
C GLN A 41 -5.87 -0.08 -3.62
N ARG A 42 -6.97 -0.01 -2.87
CA ARG A 42 -7.02 0.63 -1.55
C ARG A 42 -7.24 -0.39 -0.45
N TYR A 43 -6.56 -0.20 0.65
CA TYR A 43 -6.60 -1.10 1.81
C TYR A 43 -6.82 -0.28 3.08
N LYS A 44 -7.74 -0.72 3.93
CA LYS A 44 -8.00 -0.09 5.23
C LYS A 44 -7.30 -0.91 6.30
N ALA A 45 -6.52 -0.25 7.16
CA ALA A 45 -5.92 -0.95 8.30
C ALA A 45 -7.00 -1.35 9.31
N ASN A 46 -6.97 -2.59 9.78
CA ASN A 46 -8.03 -3.18 10.61
C ASN A 46 -7.63 -3.34 12.09
N GLY A 47 -6.34 -3.16 12.41
CA GLY A 47 -5.79 -3.23 13.76
C GLY A 47 -5.22 -4.58 14.17
N GLN A 48 -5.27 -5.57 13.29
CA GLN A 48 -4.49 -6.80 13.45
C GLN A 48 -2.99 -6.48 13.28
N THR A 49 -2.15 -7.23 13.98
CA THR A 49 -0.68 -7.06 13.96
C THR A 49 0.04 -8.18 13.23
N GLU A 50 -0.69 -9.23 12.83
CA GLU A 50 -0.13 -10.35 12.06
C GLU A 50 0.13 -9.92 10.62
N VAL A 51 1.36 -10.15 10.14
CA VAL A 51 1.76 -9.82 8.78
C VAL A 51 0.85 -10.54 7.79
N GLY A 52 0.34 -9.81 6.80
CA GLY A 52 -0.62 -10.32 5.81
C GLY A 52 -2.10 -10.21 6.22
N LYS A 53 -2.39 -9.90 7.49
CA LYS A 53 -3.78 -9.70 7.96
C LYS A 53 -4.08 -8.28 8.46
N MET A 54 -3.09 -7.39 8.46
CA MET A 54 -3.19 -6.01 8.97
C MET A 54 -4.19 -5.11 8.21
N PHE A 55 -4.59 -5.51 7.00
CA PHE A 55 -5.37 -4.67 6.10
C PHE A 55 -6.48 -5.42 5.38
N ASP A 56 -7.63 -4.77 5.28
CA ASP A 56 -8.77 -5.24 4.50
C ASP A 56 -8.83 -4.49 3.16
N LEU A 57 -9.04 -5.22 2.06
CA LEU A 57 -9.23 -4.62 0.74
C LEU A 57 -10.53 -3.80 0.71
N ILE A 58 -10.44 -2.56 0.26
CA ILE A 58 -11.59 -1.69 0.04
C ILE A 58 -12.10 -1.94 -1.38
N TYR A 59 -13.21 -2.67 -1.51
CA TYR A 59 -13.93 -2.75 -2.76
C TYR A 59 -14.72 -1.47 -2.97
N ASN A 60 -14.37 -0.70 -4.00
CA ASN A 60 -15.29 0.32 -4.51
C ASN A 60 -16.48 -0.43 -5.13
N LYS A 61 -17.58 -0.55 -4.39
CA LYS A 61 -18.87 -0.89 -5.00
C LYS A 61 -19.17 0.21 -6.02
N LYS A 62 -19.18 -0.17 -7.29
CA LYS A 62 -19.77 0.65 -8.36
C LYS A 62 -21.23 0.93 -8.03
#